data_AF-A0A537RB97-F1
#
_entry.id   AF-A0A537RB97-F1
#
_cell.length_a   1.000
_cell.length_b   1.000
_cell.length_c   1.000
_cell.angle_alpha   90.00
_cell.angle_beta   90.00
_cell.angle_gamma   90.00
#
_symmetry.space_group_name_H-M   'P 1'
#
loop_
_entity.id
_entity.type
_entity.pdbx_description
1 polymer ?
#
loop_
_entity_poly.entity_id
_entity_poly.type
_entity_poly.pdbx_seq_one_letter_code
_entity_poly.pdbx_strand_id
1 'polypeptide(L)'
;MIRTGDQYRDSIRDGRQVWDAHLTAAVALAEHSPGGLPMPNQSLLYTGRVLASSQLNAMMHLCRELCGGQICVPPDFAAFQDPETAPWLEKYYTINADWRSEDRRRLLAFARDLLNSDYAGHRLTFQLFAQSPPFANLAAVYRNFDWDAPLRFVHKSAGLSGQVPAGTGRLQSPTTGT
;
A
#
# COMPACT_ATOMS: atom_id res chain seq x y z
N MET A 1 11.85 19.17 -12.02
CA MET A 1 11.70 18.31 -13.20
C MET A 1 10.27 17.79 -13.18
N ILE A 2 9.43 18.12 -14.17
CA ILE A 2 8.04 17.65 -14.24
C ILE A 2 8.05 16.22 -14.77
N ARG A 3 7.37 15.28 -14.09
CA ARG A 3 7.26 13.89 -14.56
C ARG A 3 6.50 13.84 -15.88
N THR A 4 6.93 12.99 -16.81
CA THR A 4 6.19 12.72 -18.05
C THR A 4 4.91 11.93 -17.76
N GLY A 5 3.95 11.93 -18.71
CA GLY A 5 2.72 11.14 -18.58
C GLY A 5 2.99 9.64 -18.38
N ASP A 6 4.07 9.12 -18.97
CA ASP A 6 4.48 7.72 -18.78
C ASP A 6 5.12 7.49 -17.41
N GLN A 7 5.92 8.44 -16.91
CA GLN A 7 6.44 8.37 -15.54
C GLN A 7 5.32 8.40 -14.50
N TYR A 8 4.23 9.13 -14.76
CA TYR A 8 3.03 9.05 -13.94
C TYR A 8 2.35 7.70 -14.07
N ARG A 9 2.12 7.20 -15.29
CA ARG A 9 1.54 5.87 -15.49
C ARG A 9 2.35 4.76 -14.84
N ASP A 10 3.67 4.85 -14.87
CA ASP A 10 4.56 3.89 -14.21
C ASP A 10 4.54 4.05 -12.68
N SER A 11 4.43 5.28 -12.17
CA SER A 11 4.22 5.52 -10.74
C SER A 11 2.84 5.06 -10.25
N ILE A 12 1.84 5.05 -11.14
CA ILE A 12 0.47 4.59 -10.92
C ILE A 12 0.35 3.10 -11.26
N ARG A 13 1.37 2.47 -11.90
CA ARG A 13 1.39 1.04 -12.22
C ARG A 13 1.44 0.31 -10.89
N ASP A 14 0.22 0.07 -10.45
CA ASP A 14 -0.19 -0.11 -9.09
C ASP A 14 0.53 -1.32 -8.50
N GLY A 15 1.11 -1.13 -7.31
CA GLY A 15 1.61 -2.23 -6.49
C GLY A 15 0.56 -3.31 -6.25
N ARG A 16 -0.72 -3.08 -6.57
CA ARG A 16 -1.80 -4.06 -6.62
C ARG A 16 -1.46 -5.33 -7.34
N GLN A 17 -0.80 -5.33 -8.50
CA GLN A 17 -0.41 -6.62 -9.09
C GLN A 17 0.53 -7.40 -8.15
N VAL A 18 1.40 -6.69 -7.44
CA VAL A 18 2.31 -7.28 -6.46
C VAL A 18 1.56 -7.69 -5.18
N TRP A 19 0.60 -6.90 -4.69
CA TRP A 19 -0.19 -7.25 -3.51
C TRP A 19 -1.17 -8.39 -3.79
N ASP A 20 -1.83 -8.37 -4.95
CA ASP A 20 -2.68 -9.45 -5.45
C ASP A 20 -1.83 -10.72 -5.60
N ALA A 21 -0.59 -10.61 -6.08
CA ALA A 21 0.35 -11.75 -6.13
C ALA A 21 0.71 -12.27 -4.73
N HIS A 22 0.99 -11.40 -3.76
CA HIS A 22 1.26 -11.83 -2.38
C HIS A 22 0.05 -12.54 -1.76
N LEU A 23 -1.16 -11.99 -1.93
CA LEU A 23 -2.39 -12.60 -1.43
C LEU A 23 -2.67 -13.94 -2.11
N THR A 24 -2.58 -13.99 -3.44
CA THR A 24 -2.79 -15.21 -4.22
C THR A 24 -1.77 -16.28 -3.84
N ALA A 25 -0.49 -15.92 -3.75
CA ALA A 25 0.57 -16.85 -3.37
C ALA A 25 0.42 -17.31 -1.91
N ALA A 26 0.01 -16.43 -0.99
CA ALA A 26 -0.22 -16.81 0.41
C ALA A 26 -1.37 -17.82 0.54
N VAL A 27 -2.41 -17.71 -0.29
CA VAL A 27 -3.51 -18.68 -0.34
C VAL A 27 -3.09 -19.97 -1.03
N ALA A 28 -2.42 -19.87 -2.18
CA ALA A 28 -1.99 -21.04 -2.96
C ALA A 28 -0.95 -21.90 -2.24
N LEU A 29 -0.11 -21.28 -1.39
CA LEU A 29 0.95 -21.94 -0.61
C LEU A 29 0.56 -22.04 0.87
N ALA A 30 -0.73 -22.19 1.15
CA ALA A 30 -1.24 -22.34 2.51
C ALA A 30 -0.57 -23.51 3.25
N GLU A 31 -0.36 -23.32 4.55
CA GLU A 31 0.26 -24.26 5.47
C GLU A 31 -0.74 -24.67 6.55
N HIS A 32 -0.63 -25.89 7.07
CA HIS A 32 -1.50 -26.32 8.16
C HIS A 32 -0.96 -25.84 9.51
N SER A 33 -1.85 -25.30 10.35
CA SER A 33 -1.53 -25.02 11.75
C SER A 33 -1.35 -26.32 12.55
N PRO A 34 -0.77 -26.27 13.77
CA PRO A 34 -0.70 -27.45 14.65
C PRO A 34 -2.05 -28.11 14.96
N GLY A 35 -3.15 -27.35 14.87
CA GLY A 35 -4.51 -27.87 15.02
C GLY A 35 -5.13 -28.43 13.73
N GLY A 36 -4.36 -28.57 12.65
CA GLY A 36 -4.84 -29.09 11.37
C GLY A 36 -5.67 -28.11 10.55
N LEU A 37 -5.74 -26.83 10.93
CA LEU A 37 -6.47 -25.81 10.15
C LEU A 37 -5.59 -25.26 9.02
N PRO A 38 -6.12 -25.12 7.79
CA PRO A 38 -5.42 -24.47 6.70
C PRO A 38 -5.25 -22.97 6.99
N MET A 39 -4.02 -22.50 6.99
CA MET A 39 -3.63 -21.11 7.22
C MET A 39 -2.91 -20.57 5.98
N PRO A 40 -3.14 -19.31 5.59
CA PRO A 40 -2.34 -18.71 4.53
C PRO A 40 -0.86 -18.70 4.90
N ASN A 41 0.02 -18.79 3.91
CA ASN A 41 1.46 -18.72 4.11
C ASN A 41 1.82 -17.41 4.84
N GLN A 42 2.31 -17.53 6.07
CA GLN A 42 2.51 -16.35 6.93
C GLN A 42 3.64 -15.46 6.43
N SER A 43 4.68 -16.04 5.84
CA SER A 43 5.81 -15.30 5.28
C SER A 43 5.35 -14.37 4.16
N LEU A 44 4.58 -14.91 3.21
CA LEU A 44 4.02 -14.16 2.08
C LEU A 44 2.96 -13.14 2.51
N LEU A 45 2.11 -13.50 3.47
CA LEU A 45 1.11 -12.59 4.02
C LEU A 45 1.76 -11.36 4.67
N TYR A 46 2.76 -11.57 5.53
CA TYR A 46 3.39 -10.47 6.27
C TYR A 46 4.28 -9.60 5.40
N THR A 47 5.01 -10.18 4.46
CA THR A 47 5.81 -9.42 3.48
C THR A 47 4.93 -8.56 2.58
N GLY A 48 3.79 -9.10 2.10
CA GLY A 48 2.85 -8.35 1.27
C GLY A 48 2.27 -7.14 1.99
N ARG A 49 1.92 -7.30 3.26
CA ARG A 49 1.48 -6.18 4.10
C ARG A 49 2.56 -5.11 4.28
N VAL A 50 3.80 -5.49 4.62
CA VAL A 50 4.90 -4.53 4.78
C VAL A 50 5.12 -3.76 3.49
N LEU A 51 5.08 -4.45 2.35
CA LEU A 51 5.19 -3.83 1.05
C LEU A 51 4.06 -2.83 0.78
N ALA A 52 2.81 -3.19 1.05
CA ALA A 52 1.66 -2.30 0.86
C ALA A 52 1.73 -1.06 1.77
N SER A 53 1.94 -1.27 3.08
CA SER A 53 1.99 -0.17 4.04
C SER A 53 3.18 0.78 3.81
N SER A 54 4.33 0.28 3.33
CA SER A 54 5.50 1.12 3.04
C SER A 54 5.30 2.04 1.83
N GLN A 55 4.41 1.68 0.90
CA GLN A 55 4.15 2.46 -0.32
C GLN A 55 2.98 3.43 -0.19
N LEU A 56 2.09 3.22 0.79
CA LEU A 56 0.85 3.99 0.93
C LEU A 56 1.07 5.51 0.98
N ASN A 57 2.08 5.97 1.73
CA ASN A 57 2.40 7.40 1.81
C ASN A 57 2.82 7.97 0.44
N ALA A 58 3.67 7.25 -0.29
CA ALA A 58 4.10 7.66 -1.63
C ALA A 58 2.93 7.72 -2.60
N MET A 59 2.01 6.75 -2.54
CA MET A 59 0.79 6.75 -3.36
C MET A 59 -0.11 7.95 -3.05
N MET A 60 -0.29 8.30 -1.78
CA MET A 60 -1.06 9.50 -1.41
C MET A 60 -0.41 10.77 -1.95
N HIS A 61 0.92 10.89 -1.88
CA HIS A 61 1.63 12.02 -2.44
C HIS A 61 1.52 12.08 -3.97
N LEU A 62 1.65 10.96 -4.67
CA LEU A 62 1.42 10.88 -6.11
C LEU A 62 0.01 11.34 -6.49
N CYS A 63 -1.01 10.90 -5.74
CA CYS A 63 -2.39 11.33 -5.95
C CYS A 63 -2.56 12.84 -5.75
N ARG A 64 -1.96 13.41 -4.70
CA ARG A 64 -1.95 14.88 -4.47
C ARG A 64 -1.26 15.63 -5.61
N GLU A 65 -0.16 15.10 -6.13
CA GLU A 65 0.57 15.70 -7.26
C GLU A 65 -0.28 15.72 -8.53
N LEU A 66 -1.01 14.64 -8.80
CA LEU A 66 -1.96 14.55 -9.92
C LEU A 66 -3.12 15.55 -9.80
N CYS A 67 -3.61 15.79 -8.57
CA CYS A 67 -4.70 16.74 -8.35
C CYS A 67 -4.25 18.21 -8.42
N GLY A 68 -2.95 18.48 -8.24
CA GLY A 68 -2.39 19.83 -8.21
C GLY A 68 -2.77 20.64 -6.96
N GLY A 69 -2.37 21.92 -6.94
CA GLY A 69 -2.49 22.77 -5.75
C GLY A 69 -3.91 23.15 -5.34
N GLN A 70 -4.91 22.98 -6.23
CA GLN A 70 -6.29 23.39 -5.94
C GLN A 70 -6.94 22.57 -4.83
N ILE A 71 -6.45 21.36 -4.54
CA ILE A 71 -6.97 20.54 -3.42
C ILE A 71 -6.72 21.19 -2.04
N CYS A 72 -5.78 22.14 -1.96
CA CYS A 72 -5.47 22.86 -0.73
C CYS A 72 -6.55 23.90 -0.41
N VAL A 73 -7.08 24.58 -1.43
CA VAL A 73 -7.98 25.73 -1.30
C VAL A 73 -9.17 25.67 -2.28
N PRO A 74 -9.95 24.57 -2.34
CA PRO A 74 -11.14 24.57 -3.14
C PRO A 74 -12.17 25.52 -2.53
N PRO A 75 -12.91 26.32 -3.33
CA PRO A 75 -14.05 27.07 -2.81
C PRO A 75 -15.08 26.09 -2.24
N ASP A 76 -15.76 26.52 -1.18
CA ASP A 76 -16.83 25.74 -0.59
C ASP A 76 -18.07 25.73 -1.49
N PHE A 77 -19.03 24.86 -1.19
CA PHE A 77 -20.27 24.79 -1.98
C PHE A 77 -21.09 26.08 -1.91
N ALA A 78 -21.05 26.79 -0.79
CA ALA A 78 -21.81 28.02 -0.59
C ALA A 78 -21.39 29.11 -1.58
N ALA A 79 -20.10 29.24 -1.88
CA ALA A 79 -19.60 30.16 -2.90
C ALA A 79 -20.18 29.89 -4.30
N PHE A 80 -20.48 28.63 -4.64
CA PHE A 80 -21.13 28.29 -5.91
C PHE A 80 -22.63 28.59 -5.93
N GLN A 81 -23.25 28.89 -4.79
CA GLN A 81 -24.66 29.25 -4.67
C GLN A 81 -24.87 30.76 -4.43
N ASP A 82 -23.81 31.47 -4.05
CA ASP A 82 -23.86 32.88 -3.73
C ASP A 82 -24.01 33.75 -5.00
N PRO A 83 -25.00 34.66 -5.07
CA PRO A 83 -25.27 35.44 -6.28
C PRO A 83 -24.11 36.32 -6.77
N GLU A 84 -23.22 36.75 -5.88
CA GLU A 84 -22.08 37.60 -6.22
C GLU A 84 -20.91 36.79 -6.77
N THR A 85 -20.64 35.62 -6.19
CA THR A 85 -19.47 34.80 -6.52
C THR A 85 -19.75 33.68 -7.54
N ALA A 86 -20.97 33.14 -7.60
CA ALA A 86 -21.34 32.07 -8.51
C ALA A 86 -21.08 32.37 -10.00
N PRO A 87 -21.37 33.59 -10.53
CA PRO A 87 -21.05 33.91 -11.93
C PRO A 87 -19.55 33.82 -12.25
N TRP A 88 -18.69 34.16 -11.28
CA TRP A 88 -17.24 34.10 -11.43
C TRP A 88 -16.73 32.67 -11.35
N LEU A 89 -17.28 31.87 -10.45
CA LEU A 89 -16.93 30.45 -10.34
C LEU A 89 -17.40 29.66 -11.57
N GLU A 90 -18.59 29.94 -12.11
CA GLU A 90 -19.03 29.31 -13.35
C GLU A 90 -18.05 29.60 -14.51
N LYS A 91 -17.58 30.86 -14.60
CA LYS A 91 -16.65 31.27 -15.65
C LYS A 91 -15.23 30.72 -15.46
N TYR A 92 -14.62 30.95 -14.30
CA TYR A 92 -13.19 30.69 -14.08
C TYR A 92 -12.88 29.30 -13.53
N TYR A 93 -13.89 28.62 -12.96
CA TYR A 93 -13.72 27.25 -12.49
C TYR A 93 -14.03 26.23 -13.59
N THR A 94 -14.75 26.61 -14.66
CA THR A 94 -14.86 25.81 -15.89
C THR A 94 -13.50 25.69 -16.60
N ILE A 95 -13.18 24.48 -17.07
CA ILE A 95 -11.93 24.21 -17.82
C ILE A 95 -12.20 24.28 -19.32
N ASN A 96 -13.24 23.59 -19.80
CA ASN A 96 -13.63 23.52 -21.21
C ASN A 96 -15.10 23.06 -21.35
N ALA A 97 -15.53 22.75 -22.57
CA ALA A 97 -16.91 22.33 -22.85
C ALA A 97 -17.33 21.05 -22.11
N ASP A 98 -16.39 20.13 -21.88
CA ASP A 98 -16.65 18.84 -21.21
C ASP A 98 -16.52 18.94 -19.69
N TRP A 99 -15.69 19.87 -19.20
CA TRP A 99 -15.37 20.04 -17.79
C TRP A 99 -15.85 21.40 -17.28
N ARG A 100 -17.13 21.42 -16.89
CA ARG A 100 -17.79 22.59 -16.28
C ARG A 100 -17.43 22.74 -14.81
N SER A 101 -17.71 23.93 -14.27
CA SER A 101 -17.39 24.34 -12.91
C SER A 101 -17.85 23.32 -11.85
N GLU A 102 -19.08 22.82 -11.97
CA GLU A 102 -19.70 21.89 -11.01
C GLU A 102 -19.05 20.51 -11.01
N ASP A 103 -18.75 19.95 -12.19
CA ASP A 103 -18.09 18.65 -12.30
C ASP A 103 -16.67 18.71 -11.73
N ARG A 104 -15.94 19.79 -12.06
CA ARG A 104 -14.61 20.05 -11.49
C ARG A 104 -14.68 20.21 -9.97
N ARG A 105 -15.67 20.96 -9.46
CA ARG A 105 -15.86 21.17 -8.02
C ARG A 105 -16.11 19.84 -7.30
N ARG A 106 -16.99 19.00 -7.83
CA ARG A 106 -17.28 17.66 -7.26
C ARG A 106 -16.04 16.77 -7.24
N LEU A 107 -15.28 16.74 -8.32
CA LEU A 107 -14.05 15.94 -8.39
C LEU A 107 -13.01 16.41 -7.36
N LEU A 108 -12.79 17.73 -7.25
CA LEU A 108 -11.86 18.29 -6.26
C LEU A 108 -12.33 18.09 -4.82
N ALA A 109 -13.63 18.19 -4.57
CA ALA A 109 -14.21 17.90 -3.26
C ALA A 109 -14.00 16.43 -2.87
N PHE A 110 -14.23 15.50 -3.80
CA PHE A 110 -13.97 14.08 -3.61
C PHE A 110 -12.48 13.80 -3.34
N ALA A 111 -11.59 14.40 -4.14
CA ALA A 111 -10.14 14.26 -3.93
C ALA A 111 -9.70 14.81 -2.56
N ARG A 112 -10.27 15.93 -2.13
CA ARG A 112 -10.01 16.50 -0.80
C ARG A 112 -10.48 15.57 0.32
N ASP A 113 -11.68 14.99 0.20
CA ASP A 113 -12.19 14.07 1.22
C ASP A 113 -11.40 12.74 1.27
N LEU A 114 -10.83 12.32 0.14
CA LEU A 114 -9.98 11.14 0.08
C LEU A 114 -8.58 11.37 0.67
N LEU A 115 -8.03 12.59 0.55
CA LEU A 115 -6.59 12.84 0.78
C LEU A 115 -6.29 13.80 1.94
N ASN A 116 -7.17 14.77 2.22
CA ASN A 116 -6.85 15.96 3.01
C ASN A 116 -7.91 16.31 4.08
N SER A 117 -9.01 15.55 4.22
CA SER A 117 -9.97 15.74 5.30
C SER A 117 -9.53 15.06 6.60
N ASP A 118 -10.18 15.40 7.72
CA ASP A 118 -9.99 14.70 9.00
C ASP A 118 -10.28 13.20 8.86
N TYR A 119 -11.28 12.87 8.04
CA TYR A 119 -11.61 11.50 7.71
C TYR A 119 -10.48 10.81 6.93
N ALA A 120 -9.89 11.47 5.93
CA ALA A 120 -8.71 10.96 5.22
C ALA A 120 -7.54 10.68 6.18
N GLY A 121 -7.26 11.61 7.10
CA GLY A 121 -6.21 11.48 8.11
C GLY A 121 -6.44 10.27 9.03
N HIS A 122 -7.68 10.10 9.50
CA HIS A 122 -8.07 8.93 10.28
C HIS A 122 -7.90 7.63 9.49
N ARG A 123 -8.36 7.58 8.23
CA ARG A 123 -8.23 6.39 7.37
C ARG A 123 -6.78 5.99 7.13
N LEU A 124 -5.91 6.96 6.84
CA LEU A 124 -4.48 6.72 6.68
C LEU A 124 -3.87 6.14 7.96
N THR A 125 -4.19 6.75 9.10
CA THR A 125 -3.71 6.28 10.40
C THR A 125 -4.18 4.86 10.67
N PHE A 126 -5.46 4.58 10.43
CA PHE A 126 -6.01 3.23 10.58
C PHE A 126 -5.28 2.22 9.68
N GLN A 127 -5.08 2.52 8.40
CA GLN A 127 -4.42 1.60 7.47
C GLN A 127 -2.96 1.32 7.85
N LEU A 128 -2.27 2.27 8.45
CA LEU A 128 -0.86 2.12 8.86
C LEU A 128 -0.70 1.47 10.24
N PHE A 129 -1.64 1.69 11.17
CA PHE A 129 -1.45 1.38 12.59
C PHE A 129 -2.48 0.43 13.21
N ALA A 130 -3.60 0.13 12.54
CA ALA A 130 -4.68 -0.66 13.15
C ALA A 130 -4.24 -2.04 13.65
N GLN A 131 -3.23 -2.65 13.03
CA GLN A 131 -2.67 -3.92 13.49
C GLN A 131 -1.51 -3.73 14.47
N SER A 132 -0.53 -2.89 14.11
CA SER A 132 0.62 -2.50 14.92
C SER A 132 1.39 -1.39 14.21
N PRO A 133 2.31 -0.68 14.89
CA PRO A 133 3.20 0.27 14.24
C PRO A 133 4.02 -0.39 13.12
N PRO A 134 4.35 0.32 12.02
CA PRO A 134 5.06 -0.25 10.87
C PRO A 134 6.36 -1.02 11.20
N PHE A 135 7.12 -0.57 12.20
CA PHE A 135 8.36 -1.27 12.61
C PHE A 135 8.08 -2.66 13.22
N ALA A 136 6.94 -2.84 13.91
CA ALA A 136 6.57 -4.12 14.51
C ALA A 136 6.14 -5.15 13.43
N ASN A 137 5.64 -4.68 12.29
CA ASN A 137 5.34 -5.54 11.15
C ASN A 137 6.61 -6.18 10.56
N LEU A 138 7.75 -5.46 10.54
CA LEU A 138 9.03 -6.04 10.12
C LEU A 138 9.49 -7.16 11.04
N ALA A 139 9.24 -7.03 12.35
CA ALA A 139 9.54 -8.09 13.30
C ALA A 139 8.68 -9.35 13.05
N ALA A 140 7.44 -9.19 12.58
CA ALA A 140 6.60 -10.31 12.16
C ALA A 140 7.15 -11.01 10.91
N VAL A 141 7.67 -10.26 9.94
CA VAL A 141 8.37 -10.85 8.77
C VAL A 141 9.59 -11.66 9.24
N TYR A 142 10.45 -11.06 10.07
CA TYR A 142 11.66 -11.72 10.58
C TYR A 142 11.38 -13.05 11.29
N ARG A 143 10.31 -13.09 12.11
CA ARG A 143 9.92 -14.29 12.86
C ARG A 143 9.35 -15.41 11.98
N ASN A 144 8.78 -15.07 10.83
CA ASN A 144 8.11 -16.02 9.93
C ASN A 144 8.90 -16.28 8.64
N PHE A 145 10.16 -15.89 8.61
CA PHE A 145 11.07 -16.20 7.51
C PHE A 145 11.82 -17.51 7.82
N ASP A 146 11.89 -18.42 6.84
CA ASP A 146 12.73 -19.63 6.95
C ASP A 146 14.20 -19.25 6.77
N TRP A 147 14.87 -19.01 7.90
CA TRP A 147 16.30 -18.72 7.94
C TRP A 147 17.16 -19.93 7.60
N ASP A 148 16.66 -21.15 7.78
CA ASP A 148 17.48 -22.34 7.59
C ASP A 148 17.67 -22.64 6.10
N ALA A 149 16.70 -22.33 5.23
CA ALA A 149 16.86 -22.47 3.78
C ALA A 149 18.07 -21.70 3.21
N PRO A 150 18.22 -20.37 3.40
CA PRO A 150 19.38 -19.63 2.91
C PRO A 150 20.67 -20.05 3.63
N LEU A 151 20.62 -20.38 4.92
CA LEU A 151 21.79 -20.87 5.64
C LEU A 151 22.31 -22.19 5.06
N ARG A 152 21.43 -23.16 4.79
CA ARG A 152 21.81 -24.42 4.11
C ARG A 152 22.37 -24.18 2.72
N PHE A 153 21.76 -23.26 1.95
CA PHE A 153 22.23 -22.92 0.61
C PHE A 153 23.65 -22.35 0.62
N VAL A 154 23.92 -21.38 1.52
CA VAL A 154 25.24 -20.76 1.66
C VAL A 154 26.25 -21.78 2.19
N HIS A 155 25.88 -22.57 3.21
CA HIS A 155 26.75 -23.60 3.80
C HIS A 155 27.27 -24.57 2.73
N LYS A 156 26.37 -25.09 1.90
CA LYS A 156 26.71 -25.95 0.76
C LYS A 156 27.55 -25.24 -0.28
N SER A 157 27.15 -24.03 -0.68
CA SER A 157 27.79 -23.30 -1.79
C SER A 157 29.21 -22.84 -1.44
N ALA A 158 29.45 -22.52 -0.18
CA ALA A 158 30.75 -22.10 0.32
C ALA A 158 31.65 -23.28 0.75
N GLY A 159 31.17 -24.52 0.69
CA GLY A 159 31.93 -25.70 1.10
C GLY A 159 32.28 -25.73 2.58
N LEU A 160 31.39 -25.20 3.44
CA LEU A 160 31.64 -25.15 4.87
C LEU A 160 31.68 -26.55 5.49
N SER A 161 32.54 -26.72 6.50
CA SER A 161 32.66 -27.99 7.21
C SER A 161 31.40 -28.29 8.03
N GLY A 162 31.17 -29.56 8.35
CA GLY A 162 30.07 -29.99 9.22
C GLY A 162 30.17 -29.48 10.67
N GLN A 163 31.27 -28.84 11.05
CA GLN A 163 31.41 -28.15 12.33
C GLN A 163 30.61 -26.84 12.38
N VAL A 164 30.40 -26.20 11.22
CA VAL A 164 29.57 -25.00 11.14
C VAL A 164 28.11 -25.41 11.00
N PRO A 165 27.20 -24.94 11.89
CA PRO A 165 25.79 -25.23 11.77
C PRO A 165 25.22 -24.72 10.43
N ALA A 166 24.49 -25.58 9.72
CA ALA A 166 23.81 -25.24 8.47
C ALA A 166 22.39 -24.64 8.67
N GLY A 167 22.05 -24.27 9.91
CA GLY A 167 20.73 -23.75 10.28
C GLY A 167 20.71 -23.21 11.72
N THR A 168 19.63 -22.50 12.05
CA THR A 168 19.42 -21.84 13.34
C THR A 168 18.96 -22.77 14.45
N GLY A 169 18.57 -24.01 14.14
CA GLY A 169 18.04 -24.97 15.12
C GLY A 169 16.68 -24.59 15.69
N ARG A 170 15.99 -23.59 15.10
CA ARG A 170 14.59 -23.31 15.43
C ARG A 170 13.74 -24.43 14.85
N LEU A 171 12.97 -25.09 15.70
CA LEU A 171 12.00 -26.11 15.30
C LEU A 171 11.15 -25.57 14.15
N GLN A 172 11.29 -26.15 12.96
CA GLN A 172 10.29 -25.97 11.91
C GLN A 172 8.96 -26.51 12.46
N SER A 173 7.87 -25.77 12.20
CA SER A 173 6.52 -26.31 12.35
C SER A 173 6.50 -27.69 11.70
N PRO A 174 5.99 -28.74 12.35
CA PRO A 174 6.12 -30.10 11.83
C PRO A 174 5.47 -30.16 10.44
N THR A 175 6.28 -30.36 9.41
CA THR A 175 5.80 -30.80 8.10
C THR A 175 5.11 -32.13 8.33
N THR A 176 3.79 -32.13 8.15
CA THR A 176 2.95 -33.32 8.28
C THR A 176 3.45 -34.34 7.26
N GLY A 177 4.14 -35.38 7.77
CA GLY A 177 4.50 -36.53 6.96
C GLY A 177 3.22 -37.21 6.49
N THR A 178 3.11 -37.38 5.18
CA THR A 178 2.24 -38.39 4.55
C THR A 178 2.62 -39.79 4.99
#